data_AF-A0A7W1JTT1-F1
#
_entry.id   AF-A0A7W1JTT1-F1
#
_cell.length_a   1.000
_cell.length_b   1.000
_cell.length_c   1.000
_cell.angle_alpha   90.00
_cell.angle_beta   90.00
_cell.angle_gamma   90.00
#
_symmetry.space_group_name_H-M   'P 1'
#
loop_
_entity.id
_entity.type
_entity.pdbx_description
1 polymer ?
#
loop_
_entity_poly.entity_id
_entity_poly.type
_entity_poly.pdbx_seq_one_letter_code
_entity_poly.pdbx_strand_id
1 'polypeptide(L)'
;MLVILVVKDGAPWLRRCLLSLARQTHPRISVLAVDNASTDGSIEALEGSLGAERVIRLEGNQGFARALAHGLASKAAREADHLLLVHDDVALAPDAITTLVQEAERNESTGVVGPKVLDWKQPRILRDIGQSSDRFGYPYSTLEDGEIDHGQYQRAREVLFVSSCAMLVSREAWTRIGLLDERLDSRYDALDFCWRARLAGFRVLMIPSAVARHRGASATRERPGADGRARDRYYRERAALTSMLKNYSLISLLWILPLYLLQGVARVAMLAISRRFEDAYQVLAAWGWNAVHLPGTVRRRVRVQAVRAVRDHEVHRFMAPAGIRLRRWAVTAGEVLLPRWERAPAGPRPTAWTRAKAFAGVHPVLVACLLAGALCLVAYRGLLGANPLFGGSLAAFPSTPSGFFQELTSALRSTGLGGSHPASPALGLLGIGSLATLGSPALLQKFLLLGLPVAAGVGCYRSVRFQTGVRLAAVLSAAAYALSAVVLWAFS
;
A
#
# COMPACT_ATOMS: atom_id res chain seq x y z
N MET A 1 -7.70 5.38 -34.95
CA MET A 1 -7.02 5.29 -33.64
C MET A 1 -6.76 6.71 -33.13
N LEU A 2 -6.98 6.97 -31.83
CA LEU A 2 -6.74 8.26 -31.19
C LEU A 2 -5.73 8.14 -30.04
N VAL A 3 -4.74 9.01 -30.01
CA VAL A 3 -3.81 9.22 -28.89
C VAL A 3 -4.38 10.32 -28.00
N ILE A 4 -4.51 10.06 -26.70
CA ILE A 4 -4.79 11.09 -25.71
C ILE A 4 -3.52 11.33 -24.90
N LEU A 5 -2.92 12.50 -25.11
CA LEU A 5 -1.70 12.94 -24.46
C LEU A 5 -2.05 13.87 -23.29
N VAL A 6 -1.83 13.45 -22.05
CA VAL A 6 -2.06 14.30 -20.87
C VAL A 6 -0.76 14.95 -20.44
N VAL A 7 -0.76 16.27 -20.28
CA VAL A 7 0.43 17.07 -20.00
C VAL A 7 0.28 17.85 -18.70
N LYS A 8 1.32 17.86 -17.87
CA LYS A 8 1.42 18.75 -16.70
C LYS A 8 2.88 19.09 -16.43
N ASP A 9 3.23 20.35 -16.69
CA ASP A 9 4.59 20.90 -16.53
C ASP A 9 5.65 19.98 -17.18
N GLY A 10 5.42 19.66 -18.45
CA GLY A 10 6.11 18.63 -19.22
C GLY A 10 7.13 19.15 -20.24
N ALA A 11 7.36 20.45 -20.32
CA ALA A 11 8.18 21.09 -21.38
C ALA A 11 9.54 20.41 -21.63
N PRO A 12 10.30 19.92 -20.60
CA PRO A 12 11.58 19.26 -20.82
C PRO A 12 11.51 17.95 -21.64
N TRP A 13 10.37 17.25 -21.61
CA TRP A 13 10.21 15.93 -22.25
C TRP A 13 9.28 15.97 -23.47
N LEU A 14 8.35 16.94 -23.48
CA LEU A 14 7.25 17.04 -24.42
C LEU A 14 7.72 17.06 -25.88
N ARG A 15 8.80 17.80 -26.21
CA ARG A 15 9.34 17.84 -27.58
C ARG A 15 9.70 16.44 -28.09
N ARG A 16 10.33 15.61 -27.25
CA ARG A 16 10.71 14.24 -27.64
C ARG A 16 9.49 13.33 -27.72
N CYS A 17 8.50 13.52 -26.84
CA CYS A 17 7.22 12.82 -26.89
C CYS A 17 6.49 13.11 -28.22
N LEU A 18 6.28 14.38 -28.55
CA LEU A 18 5.61 14.81 -29.79
C LEU A 18 6.33 14.33 -31.05
N LEU A 19 7.67 14.45 -31.10
CA LEU A 19 8.46 13.90 -32.21
C LEU A 19 8.31 12.39 -32.34
N SER A 20 8.17 11.66 -31.23
CA SER A 20 7.97 10.21 -31.27
C SER A 20 6.58 9.82 -31.79
N LEU A 21 5.56 10.64 -31.51
CA LEU A 21 4.20 10.47 -32.05
C LEU A 21 4.13 10.81 -33.54
N ALA A 22 4.81 11.88 -33.98
CA ALA A 22 4.87 12.27 -35.39
C ALA A 22 5.59 11.24 -36.28
N ARG A 23 6.49 10.43 -35.72
CA ARG A 23 7.26 9.38 -36.43
C ARG A 23 6.57 8.03 -36.47
N GLN A 24 5.35 7.92 -35.96
CA GLN A 24 4.65 6.65 -35.93
C GLN A 24 4.26 6.19 -37.34
N THR A 25 4.40 4.89 -37.60
CA THR A 25 4.14 4.29 -38.92
C THR A 25 2.67 3.97 -39.17
N HIS A 26 1.81 4.05 -38.15
CA HIS A 26 0.40 3.70 -38.30
C HIS A 26 -0.34 4.74 -39.16
N PRO A 27 -1.06 4.35 -40.22
CA PRO A 27 -1.55 5.29 -41.24
C PRO A 27 -2.66 6.22 -40.77
N ARG A 28 -3.38 5.85 -39.70
CA ARG A 28 -4.55 6.60 -39.18
C ARG A 28 -4.40 6.93 -37.70
N ILE A 29 -3.57 7.93 -37.39
CA ILE A 29 -3.36 8.44 -36.03
C ILE A 29 -3.94 9.85 -35.93
N SER A 30 -4.77 10.06 -34.91
CA SER A 30 -5.09 11.40 -34.42
C SER A 30 -4.49 11.58 -33.02
N VAL A 31 -4.05 12.80 -32.69
CA VAL A 31 -3.51 13.13 -31.37
C VAL A 31 -4.34 14.26 -30.79
N LEU A 32 -4.86 14.05 -29.59
CA LEU A 32 -5.56 15.04 -28.77
C LEU A 32 -4.75 15.23 -27.49
N ALA A 33 -4.34 16.46 -27.22
CA ALA A 33 -3.66 16.78 -25.98
C ALA A 33 -4.64 17.36 -24.94
N VAL A 34 -4.41 17.04 -23.67
CA VAL A 34 -5.09 17.66 -22.54
C VAL A 34 -4.03 18.28 -21.64
N ASP A 35 -3.96 19.61 -21.65
CA ASP A 35 -3.12 20.37 -20.73
C ASP A 35 -3.82 20.50 -19.38
N ASN A 36 -3.21 19.92 -18.34
CA ASN A 36 -3.77 19.84 -17.00
C ASN A 36 -3.33 21.03 -16.13
N ALA A 37 -3.52 22.24 -16.68
CA ALA A 37 -3.10 23.52 -16.13
C ALA A 37 -1.59 23.63 -15.95
N SER A 38 -0.82 23.42 -17.03
CA SER A 38 0.62 23.66 -17.00
C SER A 38 0.95 25.13 -16.77
N THR A 39 2.07 25.36 -16.12
CA THR A 39 2.60 26.68 -15.75
C THR A 39 3.96 26.95 -16.39
N ASP A 40 4.46 25.99 -17.17
CA ASP A 40 5.64 26.11 -18.02
C ASP A 40 5.22 26.32 -19.48
N GLY A 41 6.20 26.32 -20.38
CA GLY A 41 5.98 26.44 -21.84
C GLY A 41 5.33 25.22 -22.52
N SER A 42 4.66 24.33 -21.77
CA SER A 42 4.05 23.12 -22.33
C SER A 42 2.89 23.42 -23.26
N ILE A 43 2.08 24.43 -22.94
CA ILE A 43 0.88 24.74 -23.73
C ILE A 43 1.26 25.31 -25.10
N GLU A 44 2.23 26.22 -25.17
CA GLU A 44 2.72 26.79 -26.42
C GLU A 44 3.38 25.71 -27.29
N ALA A 45 4.11 24.77 -26.66
CA ALA A 45 4.70 23.64 -27.37
C ALA A 45 3.65 22.67 -27.93
N LEU A 46 2.54 22.46 -27.21
CA LEU A 46 1.41 21.66 -27.68
C LEU A 46 0.69 22.33 -28.84
N GLU A 47 0.27 23.58 -28.67
CA GLU A 47 -0.47 24.34 -29.69
C GLU A 47 0.36 24.52 -30.96
N GLY A 48 1.66 24.82 -30.82
CA GLY A 48 2.57 24.96 -31.96
C GLY A 48 2.83 23.66 -32.72
N SER A 49 2.63 22.49 -32.10
CA SER A 49 2.88 21.19 -32.72
C SER A 49 1.62 20.47 -33.22
N LEU A 50 0.49 20.65 -32.52
CA LEU A 50 -0.77 19.94 -32.79
C LEU A 50 -1.87 20.83 -33.35
N GLY A 51 -1.75 22.16 -33.22
CA GLY A 51 -2.85 23.10 -33.44
C GLY A 51 -3.73 23.27 -32.20
N ALA A 52 -4.20 24.49 -31.95
CA ALA A 52 -5.01 24.83 -30.78
C ALA A 52 -6.34 24.05 -30.72
N GLU A 53 -6.88 23.63 -31.87
CA GLU A 53 -8.11 22.85 -31.94
C GLU A 53 -7.98 21.42 -31.40
N ARG A 54 -6.74 20.93 -31.24
CA ARG A 54 -6.42 19.59 -30.71
C ARG A 54 -5.87 19.63 -29.29
N VAL A 55 -5.96 20.78 -28.62
CA VAL A 55 -5.48 20.96 -27.26
C VAL A 55 -6.65 21.38 -26.36
N ILE A 56 -6.95 20.54 -25.36
CA ILE A 56 -7.93 20.87 -24.32
C ILE A 56 -7.16 21.45 -23.14
N ARG A 57 -7.40 22.72 -22.83
CA ARG A 57 -6.81 23.40 -21.67
C ARG A 57 -7.74 23.28 -20.45
N LEU A 58 -7.21 22.79 -19.34
CA LEU A 58 -7.91 22.79 -18.05
C LEU A 58 -7.51 23.99 -17.21
N GLU A 59 -8.45 24.50 -16.42
CA GLU A 59 -8.23 25.65 -15.53
C GLU A 59 -7.40 25.32 -14.28
N GLY A 60 -7.36 24.05 -13.88
CA GLY A 60 -6.63 23.59 -12.71
C GLY A 60 -6.10 22.16 -12.86
N ASN A 61 -5.13 21.81 -12.02
CA ASN A 61 -4.60 20.45 -11.96
C ASN A 61 -5.62 19.51 -11.32
N GLN A 62 -6.27 18.68 -12.14
CA GLN A 62 -7.29 17.73 -11.72
C GLN A 62 -6.76 16.29 -11.56
N GLY A 63 -5.46 16.08 -11.79
CA GLY A 63 -4.83 14.77 -11.85
C GLY A 63 -5.08 14.04 -13.18
N PHE A 64 -4.24 13.03 -13.45
CA PHE A 64 -4.19 12.32 -14.73
C PHE A 64 -5.53 11.72 -15.16
N ALA A 65 -6.20 10.97 -14.29
CA ALA A 65 -7.45 10.30 -14.61
C ALA A 65 -8.61 11.26 -14.92
N ARG A 66 -8.69 12.43 -14.26
CA ARG A 66 -9.70 13.45 -14.60
C ARG A 66 -9.38 14.17 -15.89
N ALA A 67 -8.10 14.53 -16.10
CA ALA A 67 -7.67 15.13 -17.36
C ALA A 67 -7.95 14.19 -18.55
N LEU A 68 -7.68 12.90 -18.38
CA LEU A 68 -8.04 11.89 -19.37
C LEU A 68 -9.55 11.85 -19.65
N ALA A 69 -10.40 11.98 -18.62
CA ALA A 69 -11.85 12.01 -18.80
C ALA A 69 -12.31 13.19 -19.68
N HIS A 70 -11.64 14.35 -19.62
CA HIS A 70 -11.91 15.47 -20.53
C HIS A 70 -11.55 15.13 -21.98
N GLY A 71 -10.39 14.51 -22.22
CA GLY A 71 -10.00 14.05 -23.56
C GLY A 71 -10.98 13.03 -24.15
N LEU A 72 -11.49 12.14 -23.30
CA LEU A 72 -12.45 11.11 -23.65
C LEU A 72 -13.86 11.62 -23.94
N ALA A 73 -14.22 12.79 -23.42
CA ALA A 73 -15.51 13.42 -23.71
C ALA A 73 -15.58 14.00 -25.14
N SER A 74 -14.42 14.15 -25.81
CA SER A 74 -14.30 14.71 -27.15
C SER A 74 -15.01 13.86 -28.21
N LYS A 75 -15.41 14.52 -29.32
CA LYS A 75 -16.00 13.83 -30.48
C LYS A 75 -15.03 12.81 -31.08
N ALA A 76 -13.75 13.15 -31.18
CA ALA A 76 -12.72 12.26 -31.70
C ALA A 76 -12.62 10.96 -30.90
N ALA A 77 -12.74 11.01 -29.58
CA ALA A 77 -12.72 9.81 -28.74
C ALA A 77 -13.94 8.92 -28.94
N ARG A 78 -15.11 9.50 -29.26
CA ARG A 78 -16.33 8.75 -29.59
C ARG A 78 -16.24 8.06 -30.95
N GLU A 79 -15.42 8.54 -31.86
CA GLU A 79 -15.24 7.97 -33.21
C GLU A 79 -14.05 7.01 -33.30
N ALA A 80 -13.14 7.01 -32.30
CA ALA A 80 -11.99 6.12 -32.28
C ALA A 80 -12.30 4.69 -31.81
N ASP A 81 -11.84 3.68 -32.55
CA ASP A 81 -11.96 2.25 -32.16
C ASP A 81 -10.94 1.82 -31.09
N HIS A 82 -9.80 2.51 -31.08
CA HIS A 82 -8.74 2.32 -30.11
C HIS A 82 -8.26 3.67 -29.58
N LEU A 83 -8.02 3.69 -28.28
CA LEU A 83 -7.49 4.83 -27.55
C LEU A 83 -6.13 4.49 -26.96
N LEU A 84 -5.11 5.27 -27.28
CA LEU A 84 -3.81 5.16 -26.64
C LEU A 84 -3.65 6.27 -25.61
N LEU A 85 -3.56 5.88 -24.34
CA LEU A 85 -3.23 6.77 -23.24
C LEU A 85 -1.72 6.99 -23.24
N VAL A 86 -1.26 8.24 -23.26
CA VAL A 86 0.16 8.57 -23.26
C VAL A 86 0.46 9.69 -22.27
N HIS A 87 1.51 9.51 -21.46
CA HIS A 87 2.07 10.57 -20.64
C HIS A 87 3.00 11.48 -21.47
N ASP A 88 3.11 12.75 -21.07
CA ASP A 88 4.01 13.77 -21.63
C ASP A 88 5.52 13.44 -21.57
N ASP A 89 5.92 12.49 -20.74
CA ASP A 89 7.30 12.05 -20.55
C ASP A 89 7.57 10.63 -21.08
N VAL A 90 6.84 10.27 -22.14
CA VAL A 90 6.99 9.02 -22.89
C VAL A 90 7.43 9.28 -24.33
N ALA A 91 8.35 8.45 -24.84
CA ALA A 91 8.75 8.45 -26.23
C ALA A 91 8.59 7.05 -26.82
N LEU A 92 7.72 6.91 -27.82
CA LEU A 92 7.40 5.64 -28.48
C LEU A 92 8.40 5.33 -29.61
N ALA A 93 8.70 4.04 -29.81
CA ALA A 93 9.39 3.61 -31.02
C ALA A 93 8.49 3.82 -32.26
N PRO A 94 9.04 4.07 -33.46
CA PRO A 94 8.26 4.42 -34.66
C PRO A 94 7.15 3.42 -35.04
N ASP A 95 7.33 2.15 -34.74
CA ASP A 95 6.39 1.06 -35.04
C ASP A 95 5.49 0.67 -33.86
N ALA A 96 5.60 1.36 -32.72
CA ALA A 96 4.93 0.97 -31.49
C ALA A 96 3.40 0.99 -31.61
N ILE A 97 2.81 2.07 -32.13
CA ILE A 97 1.35 2.16 -32.26
C ILE A 97 0.82 1.11 -33.24
N THR A 98 1.48 0.95 -34.40
CA THR A 98 1.14 -0.07 -35.39
C THR A 98 1.11 -1.45 -34.76
N THR A 99 2.17 -1.79 -34.02
CA THR A 99 2.30 -3.08 -33.36
C THR A 99 1.24 -3.29 -32.27
N LEU A 100 0.97 -2.29 -31.43
CA LEU A 100 -0.05 -2.40 -30.37
C LEU A 100 -1.45 -2.60 -30.96
N VAL A 101 -1.80 -1.87 -32.02
CA VAL A 101 -3.10 -1.99 -32.69
C VAL A 101 -3.24 -3.36 -33.35
N GLN A 102 -2.23 -3.81 -34.11
CA GLN A 102 -2.25 -5.12 -34.73
C GLN A 102 -2.44 -6.25 -33.72
N GLU A 103 -1.77 -6.20 -32.56
CA GLU A 103 -1.95 -7.22 -31.52
C GLU A 103 -3.31 -7.12 -30.82
N ALA A 104 -3.88 -5.92 -30.69
CA ALA A 104 -5.24 -5.75 -30.18
C ALA A 104 -6.28 -6.35 -31.12
N GLU A 105 -6.13 -6.15 -32.43
CA GLU A 105 -7.06 -6.63 -33.47
C GLU A 105 -6.94 -8.14 -33.71
N ARG A 106 -5.81 -8.78 -33.38
CA ARG A 106 -5.63 -10.24 -33.51
C ARG A 106 -6.59 -11.07 -32.67
N ASN A 107 -7.10 -10.53 -31.57
CA ASN A 107 -8.03 -11.23 -30.69
C ASN A 107 -9.10 -10.26 -30.19
N GLU A 108 -10.36 -10.52 -30.54
CA GLU A 108 -11.52 -9.68 -30.16
C GLU A 108 -11.65 -9.49 -28.64
N SER A 109 -11.22 -10.48 -27.84
CA SER A 109 -11.22 -10.40 -26.37
C SER A 109 -10.15 -9.48 -25.77
N THR A 110 -9.30 -8.84 -26.57
CA THR A 110 -8.21 -7.98 -26.08
C THR A 110 -8.74 -6.60 -25.73
N GLY A 111 -8.78 -6.30 -24.42
CA GLY A 111 -9.26 -4.99 -23.94
C GLY A 111 -8.15 -3.98 -23.74
N VAL A 112 -6.97 -4.43 -23.31
CA VAL A 112 -5.85 -3.55 -22.95
C VAL A 112 -4.53 -4.13 -23.46
N VAL A 113 -3.72 -3.28 -24.10
CA VAL A 113 -2.40 -3.64 -24.62
C VAL A 113 -1.38 -2.58 -24.21
N GLY A 114 -0.25 -3.01 -23.65
CA GLY A 114 0.87 -2.13 -23.27
C GLY A 114 2.17 -2.52 -23.96
N PRO A 115 3.07 -1.56 -24.21
CA PRO A 115 4.39 -1.83 -24.76
C PRO A 115 5.36 -2.32 -23.67
N LYS A 116 6.52 -2.82 -24.10
CA LYS A 116 7.71 -2.92 -23.24
C LYS A 116 8.24 -1.52 -22.95
N VAL A 117 8.39 -1.18 -21.67
CA VAL A 117 8.83 0.14 -21.23
C VAL A 117 10.29 0.09 -20.79
N LEU A 118 11.09 0.98 -21.37
CA LEU A 118 12.53 1.14 -21.14
C LEU A 118 12.80 2.49 -20.46
N ASP A 119 13.98 2.62 -19.86
CA ASP A 119 14.41 3.89 -19.27
C ASP A 119 14.63 4.98 -20.33
N TRP A 120 14.23 6.20 -19.99
CA TRP A 120 14.36 7.38 -20.85
C TRP A 120 15.79 7.70 -21.29
N LYS A 121 16.76 7.55 -20.39
CA LYS A 121 18.17 7.87 -20.60
C LYS A 121 18.97 6.63 -21.00
N GLN A 122 18.66 5.48 -20.40
CA GLN A 122 19.38 4.23 -20.61
C GLN A 122 18.49 3.22 -21.33
N PRO A 123 18.44 3.23 -22.67
CA PRO A 123 17.46 2.47 -23.45
C PRO A 123 17.64 0.94 -23.40
N ARG A 124 18.60 0.43 -22.62
CA ARG A 124 18.74 -1.00 -22.34
C ARG A 124 18.18 -1.40 -20.98
N ILE A 125 17.82 -0.44 -20.11
CA ILE A 125 17.27 -0.76 -18.79
C ILE A 125 15.75 -0.92 -18.89
N LEU A 126 15.25 -2.06 -18.43
CA LEU A 126 13.84 -2.36 -18.34
C LEU A 126 13.20 -1.57 -17.18
N ARG A 127 12.04 -0.97 -17.46
CA ARG A 127 11.21 -0.27 -16.46
C ARG A 127 9.91 -0.99 -16.23
N ASP A 128 9.28 -1.50 -17.29
CA ASP A 128 8.04 -2.27 -17.19
C ASP A 128 7.94 -3.28 -18.35
N ILE A 129 7.51 -4.50 -18.02
CA ILE A 129 7.20 -5.58 -18.97
C ILE A 129 5.80 -6.16 -18.67
N GLY A 130 4.93 -5.34 -18.10
CA GLY A 130 3.69 -5.77 -17.49
C GLY A 130 3.92 -6.28 -16.07
N GLN A 131 2.95 -6.00 -15.21
CA GLN A 131 3.06 -6.19 -13.78
C GLN A 131 1.97 -7.12 -13.28
N SER A 132 2.22 -7.68 -12.11
CA SER A 132 1.31 -8.48 -11.30
C SER A 132 0.96 -7.71 -10.04
N SER A 133 0.05 -8.22 -9.22
CA SER A 133 -0.15 -7.73 -7.86
C SER A 133 -0.10 -8.90 -6.89
N ASP A 134 0.14 -8.63 -5.61
CA ASP A 134 -0.22 -9.60 -4.60
C ASP A 134 -1.76 -9.67 -4.44
N ARG A 135 -2.23 -10.67 -3.67
CA ARG A 135 -3.66 -10.81 -3.36
C ARG A 135 -4.24 -9.66 -2.54
N PHE A 136 -3.41 -8.79 -2.00
CA PHE A 136 -3.81 -7.64 -1.20
C PHE A 136 -3.82 -6.33 -2.01
N GLY A 137 -3.70 -6.41 -3.33
CA GLY A 137 -3.79 -5.25 -4.22
C GLY A 137 -2.53 -4.39 -4.26
N TYR A 138 -1.37 -4.91 -3.85
CA TYR A 138 -0.10 -4.20 -4.01
C TYR A 138 0.57 -4.60 -5.33
N PRO A 139 0.99 -3.62 -6.16
CA PRO A 139 1.79 -3.89 -7.35
C PRO A 139 3.04 -4.73 -7.08
N TYR A 140 3.32 -5.63 -8.00
CA TYR A 140 4.47 -6.51 -8.02
C TYR A 140 5.03 -6.57 -9.44
N SER A 141 6.29 -6.18 -9.59
CA SER A 141 7.05 -6.43 -10.81
C SER A 141 7.95 -7.65 -10.61
N THR A 142 8.11 -8.46 -11.66
CA THR A 142 9.11 -9.53 -11.72
C THR A 142 10.50 -8.99 -12.03
N LEU A 143 10.60 -7.75 -12.53
CA LEU A 143 11.87 -7.13 -12.89
C LEU A 143 12.71 -6.83 -11.65
N GLU A 144 14.01 -7.02 -11.78
CA GLU A 144 14.97 -6.51 -10.81
C GLU A 144 15.29 -5.03 -11.07
N ASP A 145 15.64 -4.29 -10.01
CA ASP A 145 15.99 -2.88 -10.15
C ASP A 145 17.23 -2.71 -11.03
N GLY A 146 17.07 -2.06 -12.19
CA GLY A 146 18.15 -1.85 -13.15
C GLY A 146 18.42 -3.03 -14.08
N GLU A 147 17.49 -3.98 -14.17
CA GLU A 147 17.61 -5.12 -15.08
C GLU A 147 17.79 -4.67 -16.54
N ILE A 148 18.78 -5.27 -17.21
CA ILE A 148 19.14 -4.97 -18.59
C ILE A 148 18.33 -5.86 -19.54
N ASP A 149 17.83 -5.29 -20.63
CA ASP A 149 17.20 -6.01 -21.73
C ASP A 149 18.27 -6.70 -22.59
N HIS A 150 18.43 -8.00 -22.36
CA HIS A 150 19.19 -8.93 -23.17
C HIS A 150 18.31 -9.62 -24.23
N GLY A 151 17.06 -9.19 -24.40
CA GLY A 151 16.08 -9.88 -25.23
C GLY A 151 15.44 -11.08 -24.52
N GLN A 152 15.45 -11.10 -23.18
CA GLN A 152 14.80 -12.14 -22.40
C GLN A 152 13.26 -12.06 -22.44
N TYR A 153 12.71 -10.91 -22.83
CA TYR A 153 11.27 -10.67 -22.97
C TYR A 153 10.91 -10.30 -24.41
N GLN A 154 10.76 -11.31 -25.27
CA GLN A 154 10.45 -11.13 -26.71
C GLN A 154 9.11 -11.74 -27.14
N ARG A 155 8.39 -12.40 -26.23
CA ARG A 155 7.06 -12.95 -26.50
C ARG A 155 5.97 -12.06 -25.91
N ALA A 156 4.86 -11.92 -26.62
CA ALA A 156 3.64 -11.33 -26.07
C ALA A 156 3.22 -12.11 -24.82
N ARG A 157 2.81 -11.40 -23.77
CA ARG A 157 2.45 -12.00 -22.48
C ARG A 157 1.15 -11.45 -21.97
N GLU A 158 0.34 -12.33 -21.41
CA GLU A 158 -0.77 -11.91 -20.56
C GLU A 158 -0.27 -11.53 -19.17
N VAL A 159 -0.63 -10.33 -18.73
CA VAL A 159 -0.19 -9.73 -17.46
C VAL A 159 -1.37 -9.17 -16.68
N LEU A 160 -1.27 -8.98 -15.37
CA LEU A 160 -2.41 -8.44 -14.62
C LEU A 160 -2.73 -7.02 -15.08
N PHE A 161 -1.70 -6.19 -15.22
CA PHE A 161 -1.82 -4.81 -15.69
C PHE A 161 -0.57 -4.34 -16.42
N VAL A 162 -0.73 -3.30 -17.23
CA VAL A 162 0.35 -2.55 -17.89
C VAL A 162 0.34 -1.11 -17.37
N SER A 163 1.46 -0.40 -17.42
CA SER A 163 1.51 1.00 -16.95
C SER A 163 0.57 1.91 -17.76
N SER A 164 -0.03 2.89 -17.08
CA SER A 164 -0.81 3.98 -17.69
C SER A 164 0.04 4.95 -18.52
N CYS A 165 1.38 4.86 -18.47
CA CYS A 165 2.25 5.75 -19.25
C CYS A 165 2.08 5.60 -20.77
N ALA A 166 1.79 4.38 -21.23
CA ALA A 166 1.49 4.04 -22.61
C ALA A 166 0.56 2.82 -22.62
N MET A 167 -0.75 3.05 -22.74
CA MET A 167 -1.76 1.99 -22.65
C MET A 167 -2.78 2.11 -23.76
N LEU A 168 -2.82 1.13 -24.67
CA LEU A 168 -3.85 1.02 -25.69
C LEU A 168 -5.07 0.33 -25.08
N VAL A 169 -6.24 0.92 -25.24
CA VAL A 169 -7.52 0.39 -24.76
C VAL A 169 -8.46 0.26 -25.95
N SER A 170 -9.22 -0.84 -26.02
CA SER A 170 -10.24 -1.07 -27.06
C SER A 170 -11.59 -0.47 -26.69
N ARG A 171 -12.39 -0.13 -27.71
CA ARG A 171 -13.70 0.54 -27.52
C ARG A 171 -14.60 -0.19 -26.58
N GLU A 172 -14.70 -1.48 -26.80
CA GLU A 172 -15.49 -2.36 -25.97
C GLU A 172 -15.04 -2.32 -24.50
N ALA A 173 -13.72 -2.32 -24.26
CA ALA A 173 -13.19 -2.29 -22.90
C ALA A 173 -13.56 -1.01 -22.15
N TRP A 174 -13.26 0.18 -22.67
CA TRP A 174 -13.54 1.42 -21.93
C TRP A 174 -15.03 1.74 -21.82
N THR A 175 -15.84 1.38 -22.82
CA THR A 175 -17.29 1.56 -22.77
C THR A 175 -17.93 0.66 -21.73
N ARG A 176 -17.44 -0.58 -21.58
CA ARG A 176 -17.95 -1.55 -20.61
C ARG A 176 -17.45 -1.30 -19.19
N ILE A 177 -16.16 -1.06 -18.98
CA ILE A 177 -15.60 -0.95 -17.62
C ILE A 177 -15.52 0.48 -17.07
N GLY A 178 -15.73 1.48 -17.92
CA GLY A 178 -15.55 2.89 -17.59
C GLY A 178 -14.07 3.29 -17.53
N LEU A 179 -13.79 4.48 -16.96
CA LEU A 179 -12.46 5.11 -17.01
C LEU A 179 -11.57 4.74 -15.82
N LEU A 180 -10.35 5.29 -15.78
CA LEU A 180 -9.49 5.28 -14.60
C LEU A 180 -10.23 5.91 -13.40
N ASP A 181 -10.03 5.37 -12.20
CA ASP A 181 -10.63 5.93 -11.00
C ASP A 181 -9.86 7.18 -10.59
N GLU A 182 -10.52 8.34 -10.64
CA GLU A 182 -9.91 9.63 -10.39
C GLU A 182 -9.41 9.83 -8.96
N ARG A 183 -9.79 8.93 -8.05
CA ARG A 183 -9.34 8.95 -6.66
C ARG A 183 -8.00 8.24 -6.46
N LEU A 184 -7.52 7.52 -7.47
CA LEU A 184 -6.24 6.83 -7.45
C LEU A 184 -5.14 7.73 -8.05
N ASP A 185 -3.96 7.64 -7.47
CA ASP A 185 -2.76 8.27 -8.01
C ASP A 185 -2.31 7.52 -9.27
N SER A 186 -1.73 8.22 -10.25
CA SER A 186 -1.33 7.65 -11.55
C SER A 186 -0.31 6.51 -11.46
N ARG A 187 0.35 6.34 -10.30
CA ARG A 187 1.19 5.17 -10.03
C ARG A 187 0.41 3.87 -9.82
N TYR A 188 -0.87 3.98 -9.46
CA TYR A 188 -1.69 2.86 -8.97
C TYR A 188 -3.04 2.72 -9.69
N ASP A 189 -3.42 3.69 -10.53
CA ASP A 189 -4.68 3.69 -11.28
C ASP A 189 -4.78 2.56 -12.32
N ALA A 190 -3.65 2.25 -12.97
CA ALA A 190 -3.54 1.24 -14.00
C ALA A 190 -3.82 -0.19 -13.49
N LEU A 191 -3.40 -0.48 -12.25
CA LEU A 191 -3.69 -1.75 -11.58
C LEU A 191 -5.20 -1.95 -11.44
N ASP A 192 -5.90 -0.94 -10.90
CA ASP A 192 -7.35 -1.02 -10.72
C ASP A 192 -8.09 -1.16 -12.06
N PHE A 193 -7.69 -0.39 -13.06
CA PHE A 193 -8.31 -0.39 -14.37
C PHE A 193 -8.15 -1.74 -15.09
N CYS A 194 -6.94 -2.27 -15.15
CA CYS A 194 -6.69 -3.56 -15.80
C CYS A 194 -7.30 -4.72 -15.01
N TRP A 195 -7.39 -4.63 -13.68
CA TRP A 195 -8.11 -5.61 -12.88
C TRP A 195 -9.60 -5.61 -13.24
N ARG A 196 -10.23 -4.43 -13.36
CA ARG A 196 -11.61 -4.32 -13.86
C ARG A 196 -11.76 -4.88 -15.27
N ALA A 197 -10.82 -4.60 -16.17
CA ALA A 197 -10.81 -5.16 -17.52
C ALA A 197 -10.81 -6.69 -17.50
N ARG A 198 -9.94 -7.31 -16.69
CA ARG A 198 -9.90 -8.77 -16.53
C ARG A 198 -11.17 -9.35 -15.92
N LEU A 199 -11.78 -8.66 -14.95
CA LEU A 199 -13.06 -9.08 -14.38
C LEU A 199 -14.19 -9.04 -15.40
N ALA A 200 -14.17 -8.09 -16.34
CA ALA A 200 -15.11 -8.01 -17.45
C ALA A 200 -14.87 -9.04 -18.56
N GLY A 201 -13.82 -9.86 -18.46
CA GLY A 201 -13.48 -10.89 -19.44
C GLY A 201 -12.42 -10.48 -20.47
N PHE A 202 -11.92 -9.24 -20.41
CA PHE A 202 -10.91 -8.78 -21.34
C PHE A 202 -9.52 -9.30 -21.00
N ARG A 203 -8.74 -9.56 -22.05
CA ARG A 203 -7.31 -9.87 -21.95
C ARG A 203 -6.51 -8.58 -21.81
N VAL A 204 -5.44 -8.66 -21.03
CA VAL A 204 -4.47 -7.58 -20.83
C VAL A 204 -3.11 -8.10 -21.27
N LEU A 205 -2.56 -7.51 -22.33
CA LEU A 205 -1.36 -7.97 -22.99
C LEU A 205 -0.21 -6.98 -22.85
N MET A 206 1.00 -7.49 -22.60
CA MET A 206 2.24 -6.77 -22.82
C MET A 206 2.90 -7.29 -24.10
N ILE A 207 3.18 -6.36 -25.02
CA ILE A 207 3.75 -6.65 -26.34
C ILE A 207 5.18 -6.12 -26.38
N PRO A 208 6.20 -6.99 -26.43
CA PRO A 208 7.59 -6.56 -26.33
C PRO A 208 8.17 -5.95 -27.61
N SER A 209 7.57 -6.24 -28.77
CA SER A 209 7.92 -5.61 -30.05
C SER A 209 7.52 -4.14 -30.08
N ALA A 210 6.46 -3.74 -29.37
CA ALA A 210 6.13 -2.34 -29.16
C ALA A 210 6.98 -1.80 -28.00
N VAL A 211 7.79 -0.77 -28.27
CA VAL A 211 8.71 -0.20 -27.28
C VAL A 211 8.33 1.24 -26.93
N ALA A 212 8.30 1.52 -25.62
CA ALA A 212 8.17 2.86 -25.07
C ALA A 212 9.38 3.19 -24.19
N ARG A 213 9.83 4.44 -24.20
CA ARG A 213 10.81 4.96 -23.23
C ARG A 213 10.10 5.92 -22.30
N HIS A 214 10.22 5.74 -20.99
CA HIS A 214 9.49 6.54 -20.01
C HIS A 214 10.46 7.16 -18.99
N ARG A 215 10.26 8.46 -18.70
CA ARG A 215 11.05 9.17 -17.68
C ARG A 215 10.55 8.91 -16.27
N GLY A 216 9.23 8.91 -16.07
CA GLY A 216 8.62 8.82 -14.74
C GLY A 216 8.91 10.06 -13.89
N ALA A 217 8.85 11.25 -14.49
CA ALA A 217 9.31 12.50 -13.90
C ALA A 217 8.58 12.89 -12.59
N SER A 218 7.29 12.53 -12.48
CA SER A 218 6.54 12.68 -11.22
C SER A 218 7.07 11.78 -10.10
N ALA A 219 7.55 10.57 -10.43
CA ALA A 219 8.10 9.64 -9.46
C ALA A 219 9.54 10.00 -9.03
N THR A 220 10.31 10.65 -9.91
CA THR A 220 11.70 11.09 -9.65
C THR A 220 11.81 12.50 -9.07
N ARG A 221 10.69 13.19 -8.81
CA ARG A 221 10.62 14.60 -8.32
C ARG A 221 11.24 15.62 -9.27
N GLU A 222 11.28 15.32 -10.56
CA GLU A 222 11.73 16.28 -11.56
C GLU A 222 10.63 17.29 -11.92
N ARG A 223 9.37 17.02 -11.55
CA ARG A 223 8.24 17.94 -11.74
C ARG A 223 7.99 18.82 -10.51
N PRO A 224 7.70 20.11 -10.70
CA PRO A 224 7.24 21.00 -9.62
C PRO A 224 6.02 20.42 -8.91
N GLY A 225 5.99 20.48 -7.57
CA GLY A 225 4.87 19.98 -6.77
C GLY A 225 4.72 18.46 -6.71
N ALA A 226 5.65 17.69 -7.29
CA ALA A 226 5.63 16.23 -7.16
C ALA A 226 6.13 15.79 -5.77
N ASP A 227 5.24 15.21 -4.96
CA ASP A 227 5.56 14.62 -3.65
C ASP A 227 6.64 13.50 -3.73
N GLY A 228 6.88 12.97 -4.93
CA GLY A 228 7.76 11.83 -5.20
C GLY A 228 7.44 10.65 -4.30
N ARG A 229 8.47 10.16 -3.59
CA ARG A 229 8.34 9.02 -2.64
C ARG A 229 7.86 9.40 -1.22
N ALA A 230 7.62 10.68 -0.92
CA ALA A 230 7.35 11.12 0.48
C ALA A 230 6.08 10.48 1.07
N ARG A 231 5.01 10.43 0.28
CA ARG A 231 3.70 9.86 0.65
C ARG A 231 3.37 8.57 -0.11
N ASP A 232 4.38 7.93 -0.67
CA ASP A 232 4.19 6.75 -1.52
C ASP A 232 3.51 5.60 -0.77
N ARG A 233 3.79 5.43 0.53
CA ARG A 233 3.10 4.45 1.37
C ARG A 233 1.62 4.79 1.51
N TYR A 234 1.28 6.03 1.85
CA TYR A 234 -0.12 6.47 1.92
C TYR A 234 -0.90 6.16 0.63
N TYR A 235 -0.39 6.59 -0.54
CA TYR A 235 -1.07 6.37 -1.81
C TYR A 235 -1.17 4.89 -2.19
N ARG A 236 -0.12 4.10 -1.90
CA ARG A 236 -0.11 2.67 -2.12
C ARG A 236 -1.15 1.93 -1.29
N GLU A 237 -1.16 2.17 0.02
CA GLU A 237 -2.12 1.56 0.96
C GLU A 237 -3.56 1.96 0.60
N ARG A 238 -3.74 3.22 0.23
CA ARG A 238 -5.03 3.76 -0.20
C ARG A 238 -5.54 3.02 -1.44
N ALA A 239 -4.70 2.92 -2.47
CA ALA A 239 -5.04 2.30 -3.74
C ALA A 239 -5.24 0.79 -3.62
N ALA A 240 -4.42 0.10 -2.83
CA ALA A 240 -4.55 -1.33 -2.56
C ALA A 240 -5.93 -1.65 -1.96
N LEU A 241 -6.30 -0.98 -0.88
CA LEU A 241 -7.60 -1.18 -0.24
C LEU A 241 -8.78 -0.77 -1.14
N THR A 242 -8.68 0.37 -1.83
CA THR A 242 -9.72 0.80 -2.78
C THR A 242 -9.93 -0.21 -3.92
N SER A 243 -8.85 -0.75 -4.50
CA SER A 243 -8.92 -1.73 -5.58
C SER A 243 -9.50 -3.06 -5.08
N MET A 244 -9.09 -3.53 -3.91
CA MET A 244 -9.66 -4.73 -3.29
C MET A 244 -11.17 -4.59 -3.06
N LEU A 245 -11.59 -3.48 -2.46
CA LEU A 245 -12.99 -3.21 -2.14
C LEU A 245 -13.86 -3.07 -3.39
N LYS A 246 -13.32 -2.64 -4.53
CA LYS A 246 -14.08 -2.57 -5.80
C LYS A 246 -14.13 -3.91 -6.53
N ASN A 247 -13.01 -4.62 -6.59
CA ASN A 247 -12.79 -5.65 -7.61
C ASN A 247 -13.10 -7.06 -7.09
N TYR A 248 -12.73 -7.41 -5.85
CA TYR A 248 -12.99 -8.76 -5.33
C TYR A 248 -14.47 -9.07 -5.22
N SER A 249 -14.88 -10.33 -5.44
CA SER A 249 -16.22 -10.79 -5.06
C SER A 249 -16.44 -10.66 -3.55
N LEU A 250 -17.69 -10.65 -3.09
CA LEU A 250 -17.99 -10.50 -1.67
C LEU A 250 -17.36 -11.65 -0.85
N ILE A 251 -17.41 -12.88 -1.37
CA ILE A 251 -16.86 -14.07 -0.72
C ILE A 251 -15.34 -13.94 -0.55
N SER A 252 -14.61 -13.60 -1.62
CA SER A 252 -13.15 -13.39 -1.51
C SER A 252 -12.80 -12.24 -0.58
N LEU A 253 -13.61 -11.17 -0.60
CA LEU A 253 -13.38 -10.01 0.26
C LEU A 253 -13.54 -10.35 1.75
N LEU A 254 -14.53 -11.18 2.11
CA LEU A 254 -14.74 -11.65 3.49
C LEU A 254 -13.52 -12.39 4.06
N TRP A 255 -12.74 -13.06 3.21
CA TRP A 255 -11.52 -13.76 3.62
C TRP A 255 -10.27 -12.88 3.57
N ILE A 256 -10.11 -12.09 2.50
CA ILE A 256 -8.88 -11.32 2.27
C ILE A 256 -8.84 -10.05 3.12
N LEU A 257 -9.98 -9.40 3.35
CA LEU A 257 -10.02 -8.12 4.08
C LEU A 257 -9.60 -8.26 5.56
N PRO A 258 -10.06 -9.26 6.35
CA PRO A 258 -9.56 -9.45 7.71
C PRO A 258 -8.05 -9.72 7.75
N LEU A 259 -7.53 -10.51 6.82
CA LEU A 259 -6.09 -10.78 6.72
C LEU A 259 -5.29 -9.53 6.35
N TYR A 260 -5.82 -8.70 5.45
CA TYR A 260 -5.24 -7.40 5.11
C TYR A 260 -5.14 -6.50 6.34
N LEU A 261 -6.24 -6.38 7.10
CA LEU A 261 -6.31 -5.54 8.29
C LEU A 261 -5.38 -6.06 9.39
N LEU A 262 -5.38 -7.37 9.66
CA LEU A 262 -4.48 -7.99 10.63
C LEU A 262 -3.01 -7.72 10.30
N GLN A 263 -2.61 -7.96 9.04
CA GLN A 263 -1.24 -7.67 8.60
C GLN A 263 -0.91 -6.17 8.67
N GLY A 264 -1.89 -5.32 8.39
CA GLY A 264 -1.72 -3.87 8.51
C GLY A 264 -1.57 -3.39 9.94
N VAL A 265 -2.33 -3.94 10.90
CA VAL A 265 -2.19 -3.64 12.33
C VAL A 265 -0.81 -4.08 12.81
N ALA A 266 -0.37 -5.29 12.44
CA ALA A 266 0.98 -5.77 12.74
C ALA A 266 2.07 -4.84 12.15
N ARG A 267 1.87 -4.33 10.93
CA ARG A 267 2.77 -3.37 10.28
C ARG A 267 2.79 -2.03 11.00
N VAL A 268 1.64 -1.48 11.37
CA VAL A 268 1.53 -0.22 12.13
C VAL A 268 2.21 -0.36 13.49
N ALA A 269 1.94 -1.44 14.22
CA ALA A 269 2.58 -1.73 15.50
C ALA A 269 4.10 -1.82 15.36
N MET A 270 4.61 -2.53 14.35
CA MET A 270 6.05 -2.62 14.06
C MET A 270 6.66 -1.26 13.74
N LEU A 271 6.02 -0.46 12.89
CA LEU A 271 6.49 0.89 12.55
C LEU A 271 6.51 1.80 13.78
N ALA A 272 5.49 1.72 14.64
CA ALA A 272 5.42 2.46 15.89
C ALA A 272 6.52 2.04 16.89
N ILE A 273 6.73 0.73 17.08
CA ILE A 273 7.83 0.18 17.92
C ILE A 273 9.19 0.66 17.39
N SER A 274 9.34 0.73 16.07
CA SER A 274 10.55 1.21 15.40
C SER A 274 10.66 2.73 15.33
N ARG A 275 9.78 3.48 16.04
CA ARG A 275 9.70 4.95 16.08
C ARG A 275 9.50 5.63 14.71
N ARG A 276 8.98 4.91 13.72
CA ARG A 276 8.62 5.43 12.40
C ARG A 276 7.17 5.90 12.39
N PHE A 277 6.85 6.86 13.25
CA PHE A 277 5.47 7.35 13.45
C PHE A 277 4.87 7.94 12.17
N GLU A 278 5.66 8.63 11.37
CA GLU A 278 5.26 9.16 10.04
C GLU A 278 4.75 8.03 9.13
N ASP A 279 5.50 6.94 9.00
CA ASP A 279 5.12 5.79 8.19
C ASP A 279 3.87 5.08 8.74
N ALA A 280 3.77 4.97 10.07
CA ALA A 280 2.60 4.39 10.73
C ALA A 280 1.34 5.24 10.47
N TYR A 281 1.47 6.57 10.60
CA TYR A 281 0.42 7.52 10.31
C TYR A 281 -0.04 7.44 8.85
N GLN A 282 0.88 7.28 7.88
CA GLN A 282 0.51 7.11 6.47
C GLN A 282 -0.40 5.90 6.22
N VAL A 283 -0.19 4.77 6.92
CA VAL A 283 -1.05 3.59 6.81
C VAL A 283 -2.43 3.87 7.42
N LEU A 284 -2.46 4.45 8.63
CA LEU A 284 -3.71 4.79 9.31
C LEU A 284 -4.52 5.84 8.53
N ALA A 285 -3.86 6.86 8.00
CA ALA A 285 -4.47 7.89 7.17
C ALA A 285 -5.06 7.30 5.88
N ALA A 286 -4.40 6.31 5.28
CA ALA A 286 -4.93 5.61 4.10
C ALA A 286 -6.20 4.81 4.43
N TRP A 287 -6.25 4.18 5.61
CA TRP A 287 -7.45 3.49 6.10
C TRP A 287 -8.59 4.47 6.41
N GLY A 288 -8.29 5.55 7.14
CA GLY A 288 -9.26 6.61 7.44
C GLY A 288 -9.85 7.22 6.16
N TRP A 289 -9.02 7.49 5.15
CA TRP A 289 -9.51 7.98 3.87
C TRP A 289 -10.45 6.98 3.17
N ASN A 290 -10.12 5.68 3.19
CA ASN A 290 -10.98 4.64 2.59
C ASN A 290 -12.30 4.49 3.33
N ALA A 291 -12.30 4.62 4.66
CA ALA A 291 -13.51 4.59 5.47
C ALA A 291 -14.44 5.77 5.14
N VAL A 292 -13.89 7.00 5.10
CA VAL A 292 -14.65 8.22 4.77
C VAL A 292 -15.24 8.13 3.36
N HIS A 293 -14.48 7.60 2.39
CA HIS A 293 -14.91 7.54 1.00
C HIS A 293 -15.52 6.18 0.61
N LEU A 294 -15.87 5.35 1.60
CA LEU A 294 -16.46 4.03 1.38
C LEU A 294 -17.75 4.10 0.54
N PRO A 295 -18.70 5.03 0.76
CA PRO A 295 -19.92 5.11 -0.05
C PRO A 295 -19.62 5.28 -1.55
N GLY A 296 -18.64 6.12 -1.89
CA GLY A 296 -18.20 6.33 -3.28
C GLY A 296 -17.49 5.10 -3.86
N THR A 297 -16.79 4.33 -3.03
CA THR A 297 -16.18 3.05 -3.41
C THR A 297 -17.24 1.98 -3.66
N VAL A 298 -18.28 1.90 -2.82
CA VAL A 298 -19.39 0.95 -2.98
C VAL A 298 -20.18 1.24 -4.27
N ARG A 299 -20.47 2.51 -4.58
CA ARG A 299 -21.12 2.87 -5.87
C ARG A 299 -20.32 2.39 -7.08
N ARG A 300 -18.99 2.53 -7.04
CA ARG A 300 -18.10 2.03 -8.09
C ARG A 300 -18.03 0.50 -8.11
N ARG A 301 -18.01 -0.15 -6.94
CA ARG A 301 -18.09 -1.60 -6.81
C ARG A 301 -19.31 -2.16 -7.53
N VAL A 302 -20.49 -1.57 -7.34
CA VAL A 302 -21.71 -2.02 -8.03
C VAL A 302 -21.51 -2.04 -9.55
N ARG A 303 -20.92 -0.98 -10.13
CA ARG A 303 -20.62 -0.94 -11.58
C ARG A 303 -19.63 -2.02 -12.01
N VAL A 304 -18.57 -2.24 -11.22
CA VAL A 304 -17.56 -3.28 -11.51
C VAL A 304 -18.17 -4.68 -11.44
N GLN A 305 -18.97 -4.95 -10.41
CA GLN A 305 -19.59 -6.26 -10.23
C GLN A 305 -20.71 -6.51 -11.26
N ALA A 306 -21.36 -5.45 -11.78
CA ALA A 306 -22.37 -5.58 -12.83
C ALA A 306 -21.80 -6.05 -14.18
N VAL A 307 -20.57 -5.67 -14.50
CA VAL A 307 -19.92 -6.07 -15.78
C VAL A 307 -19.05 -7.30 -15.67
N ARG A 308 -18.95 -7.86 -14.46
CA ARG A 308 -18.10 -9.00 -14.13
C ARG A 308 -18.55 -10.25 -14.90
N ALA A 309 -17.65 -10.80 -15.71
CA ALA A 309 -17.82 -12.06 -16.42
C ALA A 309 -16.98 -13.20 -15.83
N VAL A 310 -15.91 -12.87 -15.09
CA VAL A 310 -14.86 -13.82 -14.68
C VAL A 310 -14.80 -14.00 -13.16
N ARG A 311 -14.47 -15.20 -12.66
CA ARG A 311 -14.31 -15.48 -11.22
C ARG A 311 -12.95 -15.01 -10.67
N ASP A 312 -12.86 -14.77 -9.37
CA ASP A 312 -11.63 -14.21 -8.76
C ASP A 312 -10.42 -15.14 -8.96
N HIS A 313 -10.65 -16.46 -8.91
CA HIS A 313 -9.62 -17.48 -9.16
C HIS A 313 -8.93 -17.31 -10.53
N GLU A 314 -9.69 -16.96 -11.58
CA GLU A 314 -9.14 -16.75 -12.92
C GLU A 314 -8.33 -15.46 -13.03
N VAL A 315 -8.55 -14.49 -12.15
CA VAL A 315 -7.69 -13.30 -12.04
C VAL A 315 -6.48 -13.60 -11.16
N HIS A 316 -6.64 -14.44 -10.12
CA HIS A 316 -5.56 -14.84 -9.21
C HIS A 316 -4.39 -15.51 -9.94
N ARG A 317 -4.58 -16.12 -11.11
CA ARG A 317 -3.49 -16.68 -11.94
C ARG A 317 -2.47 -15.62 -12.38
N PHE A 318 -2.88 -14.35 -12.43
CA PHE A 318 -2.01 -13.22 -12.73
C PHE A 318 -1.52 -12.49 -11.48
N MET A 319 -1.86 -12.98 -10.29
CA MET A 319 -1.45 -12.42 -9.01
C MET A 319 -0.40 -13.30 -8.33
N ALA A 320 0.60 -12.65 -7.74
CA ALA A 320 1.58 -13.30 -6.90
C ALA A 320 0.88 -13.97 -5.69
N PRO A 321 1.20 -15.23 -5.36
CA PRO A 321 0.66 -15.89 -4.18
C PRO A 321 1.00 -15.12 -2.90
N ALA A 322 0.08 -15.13 -1.93
CA ALA A 322 0.19 -14.37 -0.68
C ALA A 322 1.48 -14.66 0.12
N GLY A 323 2.07 -15.87 -0.03
CA GLY A 323 3.33 -16.24 0.61
C GLY A 323 4.53 -15.36 0.21
N ILE A 324 4.52 -14.79 -0.99
CA ILE A 324 5.57 -13.84 -1.43
C ILE A 324 5.54 -12.57 -0.59
N ARG A 325 4.35 -12.13 -0.16
CA ARG A 325 4.20 -10.97 0.73
C ARG A 325 4.68 -11.28 2.14
N LEU A 326 4.45 -12.50 2.67
CA LEU A 326 4.95 -12.87 4.00
C LEU A 326 6.48 -12.86 4.02
N ARG A 327 7.12 -13.39 2.96
CA ARG A 327 8.58 -13.34 2.78
C ARG A 327 9.09 -11.90 2.68
N ARG A 328 8.45 -11.05 1.87
CA ARG A 328 8.84 -9.64 1.75
C ARG A 328 8.60 -8.86 3.03
N TRP A 329 7.48 -9.09 3.71
CA TRP A 329 7.20 -8.49 5.01
C TRP A 329 8.28 -8.90 6.02
N ALA A 330 8.72 -10.16 6.04
CA ALA A 330 9.82 -10.58 6.90
C ALA A 330 11.15 -9.89 6.54
N VAL A 331 11.42 -9.67 5.24
CA VAL A 331 12.60 -8.93 4.78
C VAL A 331 12.51 -7.45 5.17
N THR A 332 11.40 -6.77 4.88
CA THR A 332 11.18 -5.36 5.23
C THR A 332 11.12 -5.16 6.74
N ALA A 333 10.52 -6.09 7.48
CA ALA A 333 10.58 -6.10 8.94
C ALA A 333 12.02 -6.17 9.42
N GLY A 334 12.82 -7.06 8.82
CA GLY A 334 14.27 -7.10 9.02
C GLY A 334 14.95 -5.77 8.72
N GLU A 335 14.64 -5.10 7.62
CA GLU A 335 15.23 -3.80 7.24
C GLU A 335 14.78 -2.62 8.11
N VAL A 336 13.58 -2.69 8.70
CA VAL A 336 13.05 -1.66 9.61
C VAL A 336 13.61 -1.85 11.02
N LEU A 337 13.79 -3.11 11.44
CA LEU A 337 14.27 -3.50 12.76
C LEU A 337 15.80 -3.55 12.85
N LEU A 338 16.51 -3.71 11.74
CA LEU A 338 17.96 -3.56 11.65
C LEU A 338 18.27 -2.10 11.29
N PRO A 339 19.25 -1.45 11.94
CA PRO A 339 19.68 -0.11 11.52
C PRO A 339 20.09 -0.16 10.05
N ARG A 340 19.80 0.92 9.31
CA ARG A 340 20.24 1.12 7.92
C ARG A 340 21.73 0.83 7.84
N TRP A 341 22.06 -0.37 7.38
CA TRP A 341 23.34 -0.60 6.74
C TRP A 341 23.33 0.33 5.53
N GLU A 342 24.09 1.43 5.63
CA GLU A 342 24.52 2.15 4.45
C GLU A 342 24.98 1.11 3.45
N ARG A 343 24.50 1.20 2.21
CA ARG A 343 24.81 0.29 1.11
C ARG A 343 26.33 0.08 1.02
N ALA A 344 26.88 -0.87 1.76
CA ALA A 344 28.22 -1.32 1.51
C ALA A 344 28.20 -2.03 0.14
N PRO A 345 29.23 -1.82 -0.67
CA PRO A 345 29.28 -2.41 -2.00
C PRO A 345 29.28 -3.94 -1.91
N ALA A 346 28.70 -4.56 -2.95
CA ALA A 346 28.61 -6.00 -3.23
C ALA A 346 29.37 -6.93 -2.26
N GLY A 347 28.68 -7.42 -1.23
CA GLY A 347 29.15 -8.49 -0.34
C GLY A 347 28.09 -9.58 -0.19
N PRO A 348 28.47 -10.81 0.20
CA PRO A 348 27.54 -11.92 0.38
C PRO A 348 26.45 -11.55 1.42
N ARG A 349 25.18 -11.83 1.07
CA ARG A 349 24.03 -11.53 1.95
C ARG A 349 24.23 -12.19 3.32
N PRO A 350 24.13 -11.46 4.44
CA PRO A 350 24.36 -12.03 5.77
C PRO A 350 23.31 -13.09 6.09
N THR A 351 23.77 -14.24 6.60
CA THR A 351 22.91 -15.33 7.10
C THR A 351 21.91 -14.85 8.16
N ALA A 352 20.82 -15.60 8.37
CA ALA A 352 19.80 -15.25 9.37
C ALA A 352 20.38 -15.08 10.79
N TRP A 353 21.37 -15.91 11.13
CA TRP A 353 22.07 -15.87 12.43
C TRP A 353 22.90 -14.61 12.64
N THR A 354 23.66 -14.18 11.63
CA THR A 354 24.43 -12.93 11.70
C THR A 354 23.53 -11.70 11.82
N ARG A 355 22.35 -11.72 11.18
CA ARG A 355 21.33 -10.68 11.36
C ARG A 355 20.71 -10.68 12.75
N ALA A 356 20.43 -11.84 13.32
CA ALA A 356 19.90 -11.96 14.68
C ALA A 356 20.90 -11.49 15.75
N LYS A 357 22.19 -11.85 15.63
CA LYS A 357 23.25 -11.34 16.51
C LYS A 357 23.41 -9.82 16.41
N ALA A 358 23.39 -9.27 15.20
CA ALA A 358 23.45 -7.82 14.99
C ALA A 358 22.22 -7.11 15.60
N PHE A 359 21.02 -7.67 15.42
CA PHE A 359 19.79 -7.16 16.03
C PHE A 359 19.85 -7.16 17.56
N ALA A 360 20.31 -8.26 18.17
CA ALA A 360 20.49 -8.35 19.61
C ALA A 360 21.54 -7.37 20.14
N GLY A 361 22.60 -7.11 19.37
CA GLY A 361 23.62 -6.11 19.72
C GLY A 361 23.12 -4.66 19.65
N VAL A 362 22.25 -4.34 18.69
CA VAL A 362 21.73 -2.97 18.50
C VAL A 362 20.52 -2.68 19.39
N HIS A 363 19.67 -3.69 19.62
CA HIS A 363 18.44 -3.59 20.42
C HIS A 363 18.42 -4.58 21.60
N PRO A 364 19.43 -4.59 22.48
CA PRO A 364 19.55 -5.59 23.54
C PRO A 364 18.37 -5.56 24.51
N VAL A 365 17.77 -4.39 24.71
CA VAL A 365 16.60 -4.19 25.59
C VAL A 365 15.33 -4.76 24.97
N LEU A 366 15.10 -4.52 23.67
CA LEU A 366 13.92 -5.06 23.00
C LEU A 366 14.00 -6.59 22.97
N VAL A 367 15.18 -7.13 22.69
CA VAL A 367 15.42 -8.57 22.75
C VAL A 367 15.23 -9.10 24.17
N ALA A 368 15.79 -8.44 25.19
CA ALA A 368 15.58 -8.83 26.59
C ALA A 368 14.11 -8.76 27.00
N CYS A 369 13.36 -7.73 26.61
CA CYS A 369 11.93 -7.60 26.89
C CYS A 369 11.09 -8.64 26.12
N LEU A 370 11.44 -8.97 24.88
CA LEU A 370 10.76 -10.02 24.11
C LEU A 370 11.05 -11.41 24.68
N LEU A 371 12.29 -11.68 25.08
CA LEU A 371 12.68 -12.92 25.75
C LEU A 371 12.02 -13.04 27.12
N ALA A 372 12.01 -11.97 27.92
CA ALA A 372 11.31 -11.90 29.19
C ALA A 372 9.80 -12.08 29.01
N GLY A 373 9.20 -11.42 28.03
CA GLY A 373 7.78 -11.57 27.69
C GLY A 373 7.43 -12.99 27.24
N ALA A 374 8.27 -13.63 26.43
CA ALA A 374 8.10 -15.03 26.03
C ALA A 374 8.27 -15.98 27.21
N LEU A 375 9.26 -15.73 28.09
CA LEU A 375 9.46 -16.49 29.32
C LEU A 375 8.26 -16.35 30.26
N CYS A 376 7.73 -15.15 30.45
CA CYS A 376 6.50 -14.90 31.20
C CYS A 376 5.31 -15.63 30.57
N LEU A 377 5.18 -15.62 29.24
CA LEU A 377 4.06 -16.27 28.55
C LEU A 377 4.11 -17.80 28.69
N VAL A 378 5.32 -18.38 28.72
CA VAL A 378 5.53 -19.81 28.98
C VAL A 378 5.33 -20.15 30.46
N ALA A 379 5.90 -19.36 31.38
CA ALA A 379 5.78 -19.56 32.82
C ALA A 379 4.32 -19.46 33.28
N TYR A 380 3.58 -18.50 32.73
CA TYR A 380 2.18 -18.22 33.06
C TYR A 380 1.19 -18.78 32.06
N ARG A 381 1.59 -19.74 31.22
CA ARG A 381 0.71 -20.34 30.21
C ARG A 381 -0.58 -20.92 30.79
N GLY A 382 -0.53 -21.42 32.03
CA GLY A 382 -1.69 -21.93 32.76
C GLY A 382 -2.70 -20.85 33.18
N LEU A 383 -2.29 -19.59 33.18
CA LEU A 383 -3.16 -18.43 33.46
C LEU A 383 -3.84 -17.90 32.18
N LEU A 384 -3.44 -18.35 30.99
CA LEU A 384 -4.02 -17.92 29.72
C LEU A 384 -5.41 -18.56 29.53
N GLY A 385 -6.48 -17.77 29.73
CA GLY A 385 -7.88 -18.21 29.63
C GLY A 385 -8.86 -17.12 30.09
N ALA A 386 -10.16 -17.36 30.00
CA ALA A 386 -11.18 -16.38 30.42
C ALA A 386 -11.48 -16.38 31.93
N ASN A 387 -10.87 -17.30 32.70
CA ASN A 387 -11.12 -17.42 34.13
C ASN A 387 -10.53 -16.22 34.90
N PRO A 388 -11.28 -15.59 35.82
CA PRO A 388 -10.75 -14.53 36.65
C PRO A 388 -9.66 -15.04 37.59
N LEU A 389 -8.69 -14.19 37.90
CA LEU A 389 -7.65 -14.50 38.89
C LEU A 389 -8.11 -14.01 40.26
N PHE A 390 -8.00 -14.88 41.26
CA PHE A 390 -8.37 -14.60 42.66
C PHE A 390 -7.21 -14.97 43.59
N GLY A 391 -7.00 -14.19 44.67
CA GLY A 391 -6.01 -14.50 45.70
C GLY A 391 -5.11 -13.32 46.10
N GLY A 392 -4.49 -13.43 47.29
CA GLY A 392 -3.57 -12.43 47.83
C GLY A 392 -4.21 -11.04 48.01
N SER A 393 -3.48 -9.99 47.62
CA SER A 393 -3.94 -8.59 47.66
C SER A 393 -4.58 -8.12 46.34
N LEU A 394 -4.90 -9.04 45.42
CA LEU A 394 -5.54 -8.67 44.14
C LEU A 394 -6.99 -8.26 44.38
N ALA A 395 -7.35 -7.07 43.90
CA ALA A 395 -8.73 -6.62 43.90
C ALA A 395 -9.58 -7.56 43.01
N ALA A 396 -10.77 -7.91 43.48
CA ALA A 396 -11.71 -8.71 42.73
C ALA A 396 -12.24 -7.89 41.53
N PHE A 397 -12.08 -8.42 40.32
CA PHE A 397 -12.66 -7.80 39.13
C PHE A 397 -14.10 -8.31 38.98
N PRO A 398 -15.08 -7.44 38.64
CA PRO A 398 -16.43 -7.87 38.33
C PRO A 398 -16.44 -8.79 37.10
N SER A 399 -17.46 -9.62 36.98
CA SER A 399 -17.63 -10.54 35.85
C SER A 399 -17.96 -9.84 34.53
N THR A 400 -18.51 -8.62 34.60
CA THR A 400 -18.89 -7.81 33.43
C THR A 400 -18.29 -6.41 33.48
N PRO A 401 -18.05 -5.76 32.32
CA PRO A 401 -17.57 -4.37 32.26
C PRO A 401 -18.51 -3.38 32.95
N SER A 402 -19.83 -3.63 32.89
CA SER A 402 -20.84 -2.81 33.56
C SER A 402 -20.68 -2.78 35.08
N GLY A 403 -20.14 -3.84 35.68
CA GLY A 403 -19.89 -3.92 37.12
C GLY A 403 -18.93 -2.83 37.61
N PHE A 404 -17.92 -2.45 36.82
CA PHE A 404 -17.02 -1.36 37.17
C PHE A 404 -17.72 0.00 37.21
N PHE A 405 -18.63 0.26 36.27
CA PHE A 405 -19.39 1.50 36.23
C PHE A 405 -20.44 1.55 37.33
N GLN A 406 -21.09 0.43 37.61
CA GLN A 406 -22.00 0.30 38.75
C GLN A 406 -21.28 0.58 40.07
N GLU A 407 -20.09 0.01 40.26
CA GLU A 407 -19.27 0.27 41.44
C GLU A 407 -18.78 1.72 41.50
N LEU A 408 -18.43 2.33 40.37
CA LEU A 408 -18.07 3.75 40.29
C LEU A 408 -19.20 4.68 40.78
N THR A 409 -20.45 4.36 40.43
CA THR A 409 -21.63 5.15 40.82
C THR A 409 -22.26 4.73 42.15
N SER A 410 -21.89 3.57 42.69
CA SER A 410 -22.47 3.00 43.90
C SER A 410 -21.98 3.74 45.15
N ALA A 411 -22.84 3.80 46.18
CA ALA A 411 -22.46 4.21 47.54
C ALA A 411 -21.86 3.05 48.35
N LEU A 412 -22.12 1.80 47.95
CA LEU A 412 -21.61 0.57 48.56
C LEU A 412 -20.39 0.05 47.77
N ARG A 413 -19.33 -0.33 48.48
CA ARG A 413 -18.06 -0.83 47.90
C ARG A 413 -17.93 -2.35 48.09
N SER A 414 -17.36 -3.04 47.10
CA SER A 414 -17.18 -4.50 47.13
C SER A 414 -15.98 -4.97 47.97
N THR A 415 -15.17 -4.06 48.53
CA THR A 415 -14.04 -4.42 49.40
C THR A 415 -14.56 -4.95 50.74
N GLY A 416 -14.20 -6.19 51.06
CA GLY A 416 -14.66 -7.02 52.20
C GLY A 416 -15.59 -6.40 53.26
N LEU A 417 -15.14 -5.39 54.01
CA LEU A 417 -15.87 -4.80 55.15
C LEU A 417 -16.72 -3.56 54.82
N GLY A 418 -16.78 -3.16 53.55
CA GLY A 418 -17.33 -1.86 53.15
C GLY A 418 -16.40 -0.71 53.54
N GLY A 419 -16.13 0.20 52.62
CA GLY A 419 -15.31 1.39 52.86
C GLY A 419 -16.07 2.65 52.53
N SER A 420 -15.91 3.69 53.35
CA SER A 420 -16.47 5.03 53.11
C SER A 420 -15.67 5.86 52.09
N HIS A 421 -14.64 5.26 51.47
CA HIS A 421 -13.79 5.95 50.52
C HIS A 421 -14.53 6.25 49.20
N PRO A 422 -14.25 7.43 48.60
CA PRO A 422 -14.80 7.78 47.30
C PRO A 422 -14.34 6.78 46.23
N ALA A 423 -15.19 6.53 45.24
CA ALA A 423 -14.86 5.63 44.14
C ALA A 423 -13.62 6.13 43.39
N SER A 424 -12.67 5.23 43.13
CA SER A 424 -11.50 5.57 42.33
C SER A 424 -11.94 5.81 40.88
N PRO A 425 -11.54 6.95 40.25
CA PRO A 425 -11.75 7.17 38.82
C PRO A 425 -11.14 6.06 37.95
N ALA A 426 -10.18 5.30 38.49
CA ALA A 426 -9.59 4.14 37.82
C ALA A 426 -10.63 3.08 37.47
N LEU A 427 -11.75 2.96 38.21
CA LEU A 427 -12.83 2.01 37.87
C LEU A 427 -13.44 2.32 36.50
N GLY A 428 -13.61 3.60 36.14
CA GLY A 428 -14.09 3.98 34.81
C GLY A 428 -13.11 3.60 33.70
N LEU A 429 -11.81 3.78 33.96
CA LEU A 429 -10.75 3.36 33.02
C LEU A 429 -10.68 1.83 32.87
N LEU A 430 -10.88 1.08 33.96
CA LEU A 430 -10.95 -0.38 33.93
C LEU A 430 -12.22 -0.87 33.20
N GLY A 431 -13.35 -0.19 33.36
CA GLY A 431 -14.58 -0.47 32.61
C GLY A 431 -14.39 -0.28 31.09
N ILE A 432 -13.82 0.85 30.68
CA ILE A 432 -13.50 1.12 29.26
C ILE A 432 -12.46 0.13 28.73
N GLY A 433 -11.41 -0.15 29.50
CA GLY A 433 -10.39 -1.13 29.15
C GLY A 433 -10.96 -2.53 28.94
N SER A 434 -11.98 -2.90 29.72
CA SER A 434 -12.62 -4.21 29.63
C SER A 434 -13.42 -4.36 28.33
N LEU A 435 -13.96 -3.26 27.78
CA LEU A 435 -14.59 -3.25 26.45
C LEU A 435 -13.55 -3.48 25.34
N ALA A 436 -12.34 -2.93 25.49
CA ALA A 436 -11.24 -3.16 24.55
C ALA A 436 -10.72 -4.60 24.58
N THR A 437 -10.87 -5.32 25.70
CA THR A 437 -10.55 -6.75 25.84
C THR A 437 -11.77 -7.64 25.57
N LEU A 438 -12.50 -7.35 24.49
CA LEU A 438 -13.65 -8.12 24.01
C LEU A 438 -14.78 -8.25 25.05
N GLY A 439 -14.92 -7.26 25.94
CA GLY A 439 -15.93 -7.27 27.00
C GLY A 439 -15.60 -8.16 28.19
N SER A 440 -14.36 -8.67 28.32
CA SER A 440 -13.95 -9.53 29.43
C SER A 440 -13.03 -8.78 30.42
N PRO A 441 -13.51 -8.46 31.64
CA PRO A 441 -12.67 -7.95 32.72
C PRO A 441 -11.52 -8.87 33.12
N ALA A 442 -11.71 -10.19 33.06
CA ALA A 442 -10.68 -11.17 33.39
C ALA A 442 -9.49 -11.12 32.39
N LEU A 443 -9.77 -10.89 31.10
CA LEU A 443 -8.71 -10.67 30.11
C LEU A 443 -7.96 -9.36 30.35
N LEU A 444 -8.67 -8.29 30.72
CA LEU A 444 -8.05 -7.02 31.10
C LEU A 444 -7.14 -7.19 32.32
N GLN A 445 -7.60 -7.89 33.36
CA GLN A 445 -6.84 -8.16 34.57
C GLN A 445 -5.49 -8.81 34.22
N LYS A 446 -5.49 -9.83 33.37
CA LYS A 446 -4.28 -10.55 32.92
C LYS A 446 -3.40 -9.68 32.04
N PHE A 447 -3.98 -8.89 31.15
CA PHE A 447 -3.24 -7.96 30.30
C PHE A 447 -2.49 -6.91 31.14
N LEU A 448 -3.12 -6.37 32.18
CA LEU A 448 -2.49 -5.43 33.09
C LEU A 448 -1.38 -6.11 33.91
N LEU A 449 -1.67 -7.27 34.49
CA LEU A 449 -0.71 -8.00 35.34
C LEU A 449 0.54 -8.45 34.58
N LEU A 450 0.39 -8.90 33.33
CA LEU A 450 1.51 -9.33 32.49
C LEU A 450 2.18 -8.15 31.77
N GLY A 451 1.40 -7.12 31.41
CA GLY A 451 1.87 -6.00 30.60
C GLY A 451 2.53 -4.87 31.40
N LEU A 452 2.04 -4.55 32.61
CA LEU A 452 2.56 -3.45 33.43
C LEU A 452 4.02 -3.66 33.85
N PRO A 453 4.48 -4.86 34.27
CA PRO A 453 5.90 -5.09 34.58
C PRO A 453 6.81 -4.83 33.36
N VAL A 454 6.38 -5.23 32.17
CA VAL A 454 7.13 -4.98 30.92
C VAL A 454 7.15 -3.48 30.60
N ALA A 455 6.02 -2.80 30.74
CA ALA A 455 5.92 -1.35 30.55
C ALA A 455 6.80 -0.59 31.57
N ALA A 456 6.82 -1.03 32.82
CA ALA A 456 7.69 -0.51 33.87
C ALA A 456 9.17 -0.73 33.55
N GLY A 457 9.55 -1.91 33.05
CA GLY A 457 10.90 -2.19 32.57
C GLY A 457 11.32 -1.25 31.42
N VAL A 458 10.44 -1.00 30.45
CA VAL A 458 10.69 -0.05 29.36
C VAL A 458 10.80 1.40 29.88
N GLY A 459 9.94 1.80 30.82
CA GLY A 459 10.00 3.12 31.45
C GLY A 459 11.30 3.32 32.24
N CYS A 460 11.69 2.34 33.03
CA CYS A 460 12.93 2.31 33.80
C CYS A 460 14.16 2.40 32.88
N TYR A 461 14.19 1.61 31.80
CA TYR A 461 15.23 1.70 30.78
C TYR A 461 15.40 3.14 30.28
N ARG A 462 14.28 3.79 29.91
CA ARG A 462 14.31 5.14 29.34
C ARG A 462 14.78 6.17 30.36
N SER A 463 14.31 6.07 31.60
CA SER A 463 14.69 6.99 32.68
C SER A 463 16.18 6.87 33.00
N VAL A 464 16.67 5.66 33.25
CA VAL A 464 18.09 5.40 33.57
C VAL A 464 18.98 5.76 32.38
N ARG A 465 18.54 5.46 31.15
CA ARG A 465 19.29 5.82 29.93
C ARG A 465 19.41 7.34 29.77
N PHE A 466 18.35 8.08 30.07
CA PHE A 466 18.33 9.54 29.99
C PHE A 466 19.22 10.18 31.05
N GLN A 467 19.16 9.70 32.30
CA GLN A 467 19.89 10.28 33.42
C GLN A 467 21.38 9.93 33.42
N THR A 468 21.73 8.66 33.11
CA THR A 468 23.11 8.16 33.29
C THR A 468 23.92 8.11 32.00
N GLY A 469 23.27 8.04 30.83
CA GLY A 469 23.97 7.83 29.56
C GLY A 469 24.67 6.47 29.43
N VAL A 470 24.54 5.55 30.40
CA VAL A 470 25.18 4.21 30.39
C VAL A 470 24.17 3.14 29.94
N ARG A 471 24.52 2.37 28.88
CA ARG A 471 23.59 1.38 28.29
C ARG A 471 23.39 0.18 29.19
N LEU A 472 24.48 -0.33 29.77
CA LEU A 472 24.46 -1.55 30.57
C LEU A 472 23.62 -1.35 31.84
N ALA A 473 23.82 -0.25 32.56
CA ALA A 473 23.03 0.09 33.75
C ALA A 473 21.53 0.17 33.43
N ALA A 474 21.16 0.86 32.36
CA ALA A 474 19.76 0.95 31.94
C ALA A 474 19.15 -0.41 31.58
N VAL A 475 19.91 -1.29 30.91
CA VAL A 475 19.47 -2.66 30.57
C VAL A 475 19.25 -3.49 31.83
N LEU A 476 20.19 -3.45 32.78
CA LEU A 476 20.10 -4.23 34.02
C LEU A 476 18.93 -3.76 34.88
N SER A 477 18.72 -2.44 35.01
CA SER A 477 17.57 -1.88 35.75
C SER A 477 16.24 -2.23 35.08
N ALA A 478 16.17 -2.19 33.75
CA ALA A 478 14.99 -2.58 33.00
C ALA A 478 14.65 -4.06 33.16
N ALA A 479 15.66 -4.93 33.11
CA ALA A 479 15.50 -6.37 33.32
C ALA A 479 15.03 -6.68 34.74
N ALA A 480 15.59 -6.01 35.75
CA ALA A 480 15.17 -6.19 37.15
C ALA A 480 13.68 -5.85 37.35
N TYR A 481 13.19 -4.76 36.75
CA TYR A 481 11.77 -4.39 36.84
C TYR A 481 10.86 -5.31 36.00
N ALA A 482 11.25 -5.66 34.77
CA ALA A 482 10.45 -6.51 33.89
C ALA A 482 10.34 -7.96 34.42
N LEU A 483 11.38 -8.46 35.08
CA LEU A 483 11.43 -9.82 35.65
C LEU A 483 11.01 -9.86 37.12
N SER A 484 10.81 -8.72 37.78
CA SER A 484 10.46 -8.64 39.21
C SER A 484 9.29 -9.55 39.59
N ALA A 485 8.21 -9.55 38.81
CA ALA A 485 7.03 -10.36 39.08
C ALA A 485 7.28 -11.87 38.97
N VAL A 486 8.22 -12.28 38.10
CA VAL A 486 8.65 -13.68 37.94
C VAL A 486 9.58 -14.10 39.07
N VAL A 487 10.54 -13.25 39.41
CA VAL A 487 11.54 -13.53 40.46
C VAL A 487 10.88 -13.58 41.85
N LEU A 488 9.89 -12.72 42.09
CA LEU A 488 9.19 -12.63 43.37
C LEU A 488 8.05 -13.64 43.53
N TRP A 489 7.88 -14.59 42.61
CA TRP A 489 6.81 -15.60 42.68
C TRP A 489 5.41 -14.97 42.86
N ALA A 490 5.16 -13.83 42.23
CA ALA A 490 3.95 -13.03 42.49
C ALA A 490 2.62 -13.69 42.04
N PHE A 491 2.69 -14.82 41.31
CA PHE A 491 1.55 -15.49 40.69
C PHE A 491 1.50 -17.01 40.93
N SER A 492 2.22 -17.50 41.94
CA SER A 492 2.24 -18.92 42.32
C SER A 492 1.10 -19.32 43.24
#